data_AF-D5MKM1-F1
#
_entry.id   AF-D5MKM1-F1
#
_cell.length_a   1.000
_cell.length_b   1.000
_cell.length_c   1.000
_cell.angle_alpha   90.00
_cell.angle_beta   90.00
_cell.angle_gamma   90.00
#
_symmetry.space_group_name_H-M   'P 1'
#
loop_
_entity.id
_entity.type
_entity.pdbx_description
1 polymer ?
#
loop_
_entity_poly.entity_id
_entity_poly.type
_entity_poly.pdbx_seq_one_letter_code
_entity_poly.pdbx_strand_id
1 'polypeptide(L)'
;MPRYWVIAPVEAKPTEMFDQVWQFDLANDLISIGWTQLGDVSKVNRQELSEVVASTYPDKPQQTKGLFANMLWAFYHEIYPGDIVVARRGRKTLAAVGTVSEPAFYAPGRNPAHTHQNFLKVSWHEQPRDKPFPGVVFPMHTLAEFSEEQFHALVEGAGLPIVPSQAPEPIEDPNAFVLEKYLEDFVVSNFATIFKGELKIFEDADGNDSQQYATDIGPIDILAVEPKSESFVVIELKKGRPSDQVIGQILRYMGWVKKNICSDGQAVKGLVICRDPDPKLSYALEMTTNIDVRYYSVSFKLREAP
;
A
#
# COMPACT_ATOMS: atom_id res chain seq x y z
N MET A 1 -25.76 -4.84 6.96
CA MET A 1 -25.71 -3.46 6.44
C MET A 1 -25.04 -3.52 5.07
N PRO A 2 -25.47 -2.73 4.09
CA PRO A 2 -24.85 -2.74 2.76
C PRO A 2 -23.39 -2.28 2.85
N ARG A 3 -22.53 -2.83 1.99
CA ARG A 3 -21.17 -2.32 1.77
C ARG A 3 -21.17 -1.29 0.62
N TYR A 4 -20.16 -0.44 0.58
CA TYR A 4 -20.07 0.65 -0.39
C TYR A 4 -18.84 0.48 -1.26
N TRP A 5 -19.05 0.39 -2.57
CA TRP A 5 -18.02 0.05 -3.54
C TRP A 5 -17.85 1.16 -4.56
N VAL A 6 -16.62 1.59 -4.79
CA VAL A 6 -16.28 2.50 -5.88
C VAL A 6 -15.76 1.70 -7.05
N ILE A 7 -16.38 1.85 -8.21
CA ILE A 7 -15.99 1.17 -9.45
C ILE A 7 -15.67 2.18 -10.55
N ALA A 8 -14.50 2.02 -11.15
CA ALA A 8 -14.11 2.70 -12.38
C ALA A 8 -14.48 1.79 -13.56
N PRO A 9 -15.53 2.09 -14.33
CA PRO A 9 -15.91 1.24 -15.45
C PRO A 9 -14.78 1.17 -16.47
N VAL A 10 -14.17 2.32 -16.81
CA VAL A 10 -13.05 2.41 -17.75
C VAL A 10 -12.22 3.67 -17.47
N GLU A 11 -11.06 3.79 -18.12
CA GLU A 11 -10.24 5.01 -18.07
C GLU A 11 -11.04 6.24 -18.52
N ALA A 12 -10.83 7.38 -17.85
CA ALA A 12 -11.57 8.61 -18.13
C ALA A 12 -11.19 9.28 -19.46
N LYS A 13 -10.06 8.86 -20.04
CA LYS A 13 -9.54 9.35 -21.31
C LYS A 13 -9.09 8.14 -22.15
N PRO A 14 -9.30 8.17 -23.48
CA PRO A 14 -10.02 9.21 -24.22
C PRO A 14 -11.50 9.29 -23.83
N THR A 15 -12.06 10.50 -23.83
CA THR A 15 -13.44 10.78 -23.39
C THR A 15 -14.47 9.91 -24.12
N GLU A 16 -14.29 9.74 -25.42
CA GLU A 16 -15.17 8.94 -26.27
C GLU A 16 -15.25 7.48 -25.80
N MET A 17 -14.12 6.86 -25.45
CA MET A 17 -14.10 5.49 -24.93
C MET A 17 -14.84 5.39 -23.60
N PHE A 18 -14.64 6.36 -22.70
CA PHE A 18 -15.40 6.40 -21.45
C PHE A 18 -16.90 6.48 -21.72
N ASP A 19 -17.32 7.44 -22.54
CA ASP A 19 -18.73 7.70 -22.80
C ASP A 19 -19.40 6.48 -23.46
N GLN A 20 -18.75 5.82 -24.43
CA GLN A 20 -19.31 4.62 -25.08
C GLN A 20 -19.49 3.44 -24.11
N VAL A 21 -18.49 3.15 -23.27
CA VAL A 21 -18.59 2.07 -22.28
C VAL A 21 -19.64 2.41 -21.24
N TRP A 22 -19.57 3.61 -20.67
CA TRP A 22 -20.44 4.03 -19.58
C TRP A 22 -21.90 4.15 -20.02
N GLN A 23 -22.18 4.69 -21.20
CA GLN A 23 -23.55 4.79 -21.73
C GLN A 23 -24.16 3.42 -21.98
N PHE A 24 -23.39 2.46 -22.50
CA PHE A 24 -23.86 1.08 -22.66
C PHE A 24 -24.17 0.46 -21.30
N ASP A 25 -23.23 0.55 -20.36
CA ASP A 25 -23.37 -0.04 -19.02
C ASP A 25 -24.59 0.55 -18.31
N LEU A 26 -24.71 1.89 -18.29
CA LEU A 26 -25.83 2.61 -17.68
C LEU A 26 -27.18 2.25 -18.32
N ALA A 27 -27.26 2.16 -19.65
CA ALA A 27 -28.50 1.84 -20.37
C ALA A 27 -28.98 0.40 -20.17
N ASN A 28 -28.11 -0.50 -19.70
CA ASN A 28 -28.40 -1.92 -19.50
C ASN A 28 -28.45 -2.31 -18.02
N ASP A 29 -28.45 -1.34 -17.09
CA ASP A 29 -28.36 -1.58 -15.64
C ASP A 29 -27.13 -2.41 -15.25
N LEU A 30 -25.99 -2.07 -15.86
CA LEU A 30 -24.71 -2.76 -15.67
C LEU A 30 -23.61 -1.80 -15.19
N ILE A 31 -22.57 -2.38 -14.62
CA ILE A 31 -21.22 -1.81 -14.60
C ILE A 31 -20.21 -2.92 -14.91
N SER A 32 -19.17 -2.58 -15.68
CA SER A 32 -18.19 -3.55 -16.18
C SER A 32 -16.76 -3.26 -15.69
N ILE A 33 -15.95 -4.31 -15.58
CA ILE A 33 -14.49 -4.20 -15.35
C ILE A 33 -13.69 -5.12 -16.30
N GLY A 34 -12.39 -4.86 -16.41
CA GLY A 34 -11.47 -5.50 -17.37
C GLY A 34 -10.82 -6.80 -16.93
N TRP A 35 -9.52 -6.97 -17.25
CA TRP A 35 -8.74 -8.22 -17.15
C TRP A 35 -9.09 -9.29 -18.19
N THR A 36 -9.28 -8.89 -19.45
CA THR A 36 -9.65 -9.78 -20.58
C THR A 36 -8.77 -11.03 -20.70
N GLN A 37 -7.47 -10.91 -20.40
CA GLN A 37 -6.51 -12.01 -20.53
C GLN A 37 -6.71 -13.15 -19.51
N LEU A 38 -7.44 -12.92 -18.41
CA LEU A 38 -7.67 -13.95 -17.39
C LEU A 38 -8.80 -14.93 -17.73
N GLY A 39 -9.65 -14.61 -18.71
CA GLY A 39 -10.87 -15.38 -18.95
C GLY A 39 -11.86 -15.35 -17.77
N ASP A 40 -12.63 -16.42 -17.61
CA ASP A 40 -13.62 -16.56 -16.53
C ASP A 40 -12.95 -17.02 -15.23
N VAL A 41 -12.90 -16.11 -14.25
CA VAL A 41 -12.38 -16.36 -12.90
C VAL A 41 -13.48 -16.31 -11.85
N SER A 42 -14.75 -16.37 -12.24
CA SER A 42 -15.89 -16.21 -11.30
C SER A 42 -16.06 -17.36 -10.31
N LYS A 43 -15.46 -18.53 -10.58
CA LYS A 43 -15.64 -19.77 -9.79
C LYS A 43 -14.36 -20.32 -9.18
N VAL A 44 -13.22 -19.66 -9.41
CA VAL A 44 -11.95 -20.13 -8.85
C VAL A 44 -11.83 -19.69 -7.39
N ASN A 45 -11.07 -20.44 -6.60
CA ASN A 45 -10.78 -20.03 -5.23
C ASN A 45 -9.69 -18.94 -5.19
N ARG A 46 -9.45 -18.35 -4.01
CA ARG A 46 -8.54 -17.21 -3.86
C ARG A 46 -7.08 -17.56 -4.19
N GLN A 47 -6.65 -18.79 -3.90
CA GLN A 47 -5.31 -19.26 -4.24
C GLN A 47 -5.17 -19.43 -5.76
N GLU A 48 -6.12 -20.14 -6.38
CA GLU A 48 -6.18 -20.32 -7.84
C GLU A 48 -6.22 -18.98 -8.57
N LEU A 49 -7.02 -18.01 -8.10
CA LEU A 49 -7.05 -16.66 -8.68
C LEU A 49 -5.68 -15.99 -8.64
N SER A 50 -4.97 -16.12 -7.52
CA SER A 50 -3.62 -15.55 -7.37
C SER A 50 -2.63 -16.20 -8.33
N GLU A 51 -2.70 -17.52 -8.50
CA GLU A 51 -1.87 -18.29 -9.42
C GLU A 51 -2.16 -17.95 -10.89
N VAL A 52 -3.44 -17.87 -11.26
CA VAL A 52 -3.87 -17.48 -12.62
C VAL A 52 -3.38 -16.07 -12.93
N VAL A 53 -3.59 -15.10 -12.04
CA VAL A 53 -3.09 -13.73 -12.21
C VAL A 53 -1.57 -13.70 -12.35
N ALA A 54 -0.83 -14.46 -11.53
CA ALA A 54 0.63 -14.51 -11.58
C ALA A 54 1.14 -15.09 -12.92
N SER A 55 0.46 -16.12 -13.44
CA SER A 55 0.79 -16.78 -14.70
C SER A 55 0.44 -15.94 -15.93
N THR A 56 -0.69 -15.22 -15.90
CA THR A 56 -1.16 -14.37 -17.02
C THR A 56 -0.33 -13.08 -17.14
N TYR A 57 0.17 -12.55 -16.02
CA TYR A 57 0.90 -11.28 -16.00
C TYR A 57 2.33 -11.43 -15.45
N PRO A 58 3.18 -12.29 -16.04
CA PRO A 58 4.49 -12.62 -15.46
C PRO A 58 5.37 -11.39 -15.25
N ASP A 59 5.29 -10.41 -16.15
CA ASP A 59 6.09 -9.18 -16.16
C ASP A 59 5.64 -8.13 -15.13
N LYS A 60 4.51 -8.32 -14.46
CA LYS A 60 4.00 -7.36 -13.45
C LYS A 60 4.67 -7.59 -12.08
N PRO A 61 4.92 -6.51 -11.31
CA PRO A 61 5.38 -6.65 -9.92
C PRO A 61 4.42 -7.49 -9.07
N GLN A 62 4.96 -8.17 -8.06
CA GLN A 62 4.17 -9.04 -7.19
C GLN A 62 3.03 -8.29 -6.49
N GLN A 63 3.27 -7.04 -6.08
CA GLN A 63 2.26 -6.19 -5.46
C GLN A 63 1.13 -5.86 -6.45
N THR A 64 1.44 -5.64 -7.73
CA THR A 64 0.43 -5.38 -8.77
C THR A 64 -0.41 -6.62 -9.06
N LYS A 65 0.21 -7.81 -9.08
CA LYS A 65 -0.50 -9.09 -9.22
C LYS A 65 -1.46 -9.30 -8.05
N GLY A 66 -0.99 -9.10 -6.82
CA GLY A 66 -1.84 -9.19 -5.62
C GLY A 66 -3.02 -8.22 -5.66
N LEU A 67 -2.79 -6.97 -6.12
CA LEU A 67 -3.85 -5.99 -6.31
C LEU A 67 -4.93 -6.44 -7.32
N PHE A 68 -4.52 -7.03 -8.45
CA PHE A 68 -5.46 -7.56 -9.45
C PHE A 68 -6.31 -8.70 -8.87
N ALA A 69 -5.66 -9.66 -8.20
CA ALA A 69 -6.35 -10.77 -7.56
C ALA A 69 -7.34 -10.28 -6.50
N ASN A 70 -6.97 -9.30 -5.67
CA ASN A 70 -7.87 -8.75 -4.66
C ASN A 70 -9.09 -8.02 -5.25
N MET A 71 -8.92 -7.24 -6.32
CA MET A 71 -10.05 -6.57 -6.96
C MET A 71 -11.02 -7.57 -7.61
N LEU A 72 -10.49 -8.59 -8.31
CA LEU A 72 -11.34 -9.63 -8.91
C LEU A 72 -12.04 -10.49 -7.86
N TRP A 73 -11.34 -10.80 -6.77
CA TRP A 73 -11.90 -11.53 -5.64
C TRP A 73 -13.06 -10.75 -5.01
N ALA A 74 -12.85 -9.47 -4.71
CA ALA A 74 -13.89 -8.62 -4.16
C ALA A 74 -15.09 -8.53 -5.13
N PHE A 75 -14.83 -8.31 -6.42
CA PHE A 75 -15.87 -8.19 -7.45
C PHE A 75 -16.78 -9.43 -7.53
N TYR A 76 -16.20 -10.63 -7.51
CA TYR A 76 -16.97 -11.88 -7.67
C TYR A 76 -17.49 -12.48 -6.36
N HIS A 77 -16.81 -12.26 -5.24
CA HIS A 77 -17.05 -13.00 -3.99
C HIS A 77 -17.35 -12.12 -2.78
N GLU A 78 -17.27 -10.80 -2.90
CA GLU A 78 -17.52 -9.88 -1.77
C GLU A 78 -18.57 -8.81 -2.03
N ILE A 79 -18.91 -8.55 -3.30
CA ILE A 79 -20.01 -7.68 -3.69
C ILE A 79 -21.28 -8.51 -3.79
N TYR A 80 -22.29 -8.16 -2.99
CA TYR A 80 -23.55 -8.89 -2.90
C TYR A 80 -24.75 -8.02 -3.29
N PRO A 81 -25.87 -8.62 -3.74
CA PRO A 81 -27.13 -7.91 -3.90
C PRO A 81 -27.51 -7.12 -2.64
N GLY A 82 -27.85 -5.85 -2.82
CA GLY A 82 -28.09 -4.89 -1.74
C GLY A 82 -26.92 -3.95 -1.43
N ASP A 83 -25.70 -4.29 -1.85
CA ASP A 83 -24.56 -3.36 -1.74
C ASP A 83 -24.75 -2.13 -2.63
N ILE A 84 -24.07 -1.05 -2.27
CA ILE A 84 -24.10 0.21 -3.01
C ILE A 84 -22.85 0.34 -3.87
N VAL A 85 -23.02 0.66 -5.15
CA VAL A 85 -21.94 0.95 -6.09
C VAL A 85 -21.96 2.42 -6.46
N VAL A 86 -20.78 3.03 -6.44
CA VAL A 86 -20.49 4.36 -6.97
C VAL A 86 -19.64 4.20 -8.22
N ALA A 87 -20.24 4.46 -9.38
CA ALA A 87 -19.51 4.57 -10.63
C ALA A 87 -18.76 5.90 -10.68
N ARG A 88 -17.48 5.88 -11.05
CA ARG A 88 -16.66 7.10 -11.17
C ARG A 88 -16.17 7.36 -12.59
N ARG A 89 -16.14 8.64 -12.99
CA ARG A 89 -15.40 9.13 -14.16
C ARG A 89 -14.11 9.79 -13.71
N GLY A 90 -12.98 9.15 -13.99
CA GLY A 90 -11.69 9.59 -13.47
C GLY A 90 -11.70 9.59 -11.94
N ARG A 91 -10.97 10.51 -11.30
CA ARG A 91 -10.86 10.56 -9.83
C ARG A 91 -11.57 11.73 -9.17
N LYS A 92 -12.35 12.49 -9.94
CA LYS A 92 -12.98 13.74 -9.50
C LYS A 92 -14.46 13.84 -9.87
N THR A 93 -15.05 12.81 -10.46
CA THR A 93 -16.45 12.87 -10.90
C THR A 93 -17.16 11.58 -10.52
N LEU A 94 -18.23 11.72 -9.75
CA LEU A 94 -19.20 10.66 -9.49
C LEU A 94 -20.11 10.59 -10.71
N ALA A 95 -20.11 9.47 -11.43
CA ALA A 95 -20.94 9.28 -12.61
C ALA A 95 -22.37 8.89 -12.21
N ALA A 96 -22.52 7.85 -11.37
CA ALA A 96 -23.80 7.47 -10.80
C ALA A 96 -23.62 6.68 -9.49
N VAL A 97 -24.69 6.60 -8.71
CA VAL A 97 -24.84 5.67 -7.57
C VAL A 97 -25.94 4.67 -7.90
N GLY A 98 -25.78 3.43 -7.49
CA GLY A 98 -26.81 2.41 -7.64
C GLY A 98 -26.69 1.29 -6.62
N THR A 99 -27.70 0.43 -6.59
CA THR A 99 -27.74 -0.74 -5.71
C THR A 99 -27.52 -2.00 -6.54
N VAL A 100 -26.61 -2.86 -6.11
CA VAL A 100 -26.36 -4.16 -6.75
C VAL A 100 -27.62 -5.01 -6.68
N SER A 101 -28.08 -5.51 -7.82
CA SER A 101 -29.32 -6.28 -7.91
C SER A 101 -29.08 -7.78 -8.06
N GLU A 102 -27.96 -8.19 -8.65
CA GLU A 102 -27.57 -9.59 -8.83
C GLU A 102 -26.05 -9.78 -8.63
N PRO A 103 -25.59 -11.00 -8.30
CA PRO A 103 -24.16 -11.30 -8.22
C PRO A 103 -23.41 -11.02 -9.52
N ALA A 104 -22.12 -10.76 -9.42
CA ALA A 104 -21.25 -10.57 -10.57
C ALA A 104 -21.25 -11.80 -11.49
N PHE A 105 -21.16 -11.55 -12.79
CA PHE A 105 -21.15 -12.60 -13.81
C PHE A 105 -20.14 -12.31 -14.93
N TYR A 106 -19.70 -13.38 -15.58
CA TYR A 106 -18.81 -13.36 -16.73
C TYR A 106 -19.62 -13.39 -18.04
N ALA A 107 -19.40 -12.43 -18.94
CA ALA A 107 -20.09 -12.32 -20.22
C ALA A 107 -19.21 -11.61 -21.28
N PRO A 108 -18.24 -12.32 -21.89
CA PRO A 108 -17.33 -11.73 -22.86
C PRO A 108 -18.08 -11.24 -24.10
N GLY A 109 -17.69 -10.07 -24.62
CA GLY A 109 -18.29 -9.47 -25.83
C GLY A 109 -19.68 -8.85 -25.62
N ARG A 110 -20.15 -8.72 -24.37
CA ARG A 110 -21.46 -8.15 -24.06
C ARG A 110 -21.56 -6.67 -24.43
N ASN A 111 -20.51 -5.89 -24.16
CA ASN A 111 -20.44 -4.49 -24.56
C ASN A 111 -19.63 -4.40 -25.88
N PRO A 112 -20.24 -4.04 -27.03
CA PRO A 112 -19.52 -3.98 -28.29
C PRO A 112 -18.49 -2.85 -28.35
N ALA A 113 -18.56 -1.86 -27.44
CA ALA A 113 -17.62 -0.74 -27.39
C ALA A 113 -16.31 -1.09 -26.68
N HIS A 114 -16.24 -2.20 -25.94
CA HIS A 114 -15.04 -2.54 -25.16
C HIS A 114 -14.92 -4.03 -24.83
N THR A 115 -13.70 -4.51 -24.60
CA THR A 115 -13.45 -5.93 -24.32
C THR A 115 -13.72 -6.34 -22.87
N HIS A 116 -14.53 -5.59 -22.12
CA HIS A 116 -14.88 -5.99 -20.76
C HIS A 116 -15.73 -7.27 -20.79
N GLN A 117 -15.48 -8.10 -19.79
CA GLN A 117 -16.05 -9.44 -19.69
C GLN A 117 -16.65 -9.71 -18.31
N ASN A 118 -16.39 -8.85 -17.33
CA ASN A 118 -16.85 -9.00 -15.96
C ASN A 118 -17.89 -7.91 -15.67
N PHE A 119 -19.09 -8.32 -15.27
CA PHE A 119 -20.24 -7.41 -15.13
C PHE A 119 -20.93 -7.59 -13.78
N LEU A 120 -21.43 -6.48 -13.25
CA LEU A 120 -22.39 -6.43 -12.13
C LEU A 120 -23.68 -5.82 -12.63
N LYS A 121 -24.83 -6.36 -12.21
CA LYS A 121 -26.11 -5.68 -12.39
C LYS A 121 -26.35 -4.68 -11.28
N VAL A 122 -26.74 -3.47 -11.65
CA VAL A 122 -26.92 -2.35 -10.75
C VAL A 122 -28.21 -1.63 -11.09
N SER A 123 -29.12 -1.55 -10.12
CA SER A 123 -30.28 -0.68 -10.17
C SER A 123 -29.83 0.76 -9.86
N TRP A 124 -29.62 1.55 -10.91
CA TRP A 124 -29.12 2.91 -10.79
C TRP A 124 -30.13 3.86 -10.14
N HIS A 125 -29.65 4.68 -9.21
CA HIS A 125 -30.45 5.72 -8.57
C HIS A 125 -30.64 6.91 -9.53
N GLU A 126 -31.68 7.71 -9.30
CA GLU A 126 -31.93 8.94 -10.07
C GLU A 126 -30.88 10.02 -9.77
N GLN A 127 -30.46 10.12 -8.50
CA GLN A 127 -29.45 11.06 -8.01
C GLN A 127 -28.62 10.42 -6.89
N PRO A 128 -27.36 10.85 -6.68
CA PRO A 128 -26.62 11.85 -7.46
C PRO A 128 -26.09 11.30 -8.79
N ARG A 129 -25.99 12.16 -9.81
CA ARG A 129 -25.35 11.86 -11.11
C ARG A 129 -24.41 12.95 -11.59
N ASP A 130 -23.40 12.54 -12.36
CA ASP A 130 -22.42 13.39 -13.04
C ASP A 130 -21.87 14.53 -12.16
N LYS A 131 -21.66 14.26 -10.87
CA LYS A 131 -21.27 15.26 -9.86
C LYS A 131 -19.76 15.46 -9.87
N PRO A 132 -19.25 16.64 -10.28
CA PRO A 132 -17.83 16.94 -10.24
C PRO A 132 -17.39 17.40 -8.85
N PHE A 133 -16.12 17.17 -8.53
CA PHE A 133 -15.46 17.61 -7.30
C PHE A 133 -14.22 18.45 -7.64
N PRO A 134 -13.89 19.47 -6.84
CA PRO A 134 -12.71 20.30 -7.06
C PRO A 134 -11.40 19.49 -6.88
N GLY A 135 -11.41 18.58 -5.91
CA GLY A 135 -10.28 17.70 -5.54
C GLY A 135 -10.42 16.27 -6.02
N VAL A 136 -9.38 15.47 -5.78
CA VAL A 136 -9.42 14.02 -5.94
C VAL A 136 -10.21 13.42 -4.79
N VAL A 137 -11.32 12.76 -5.11
CA VAL A 137 -12.23 12.12 -4.14
C VAL A 137 -12.45 10.64 -4.42
N PHE A 138 -11.83 10.09 -5.48
CA PHE A 138 -11.81 8.65 -5.74
C PHE A 138 -10.39 8.05 -5.79
N PRO A 139 -10.24 6.79 -5.34
CA PRO A 139 -8.97 6.08 -5.41
C PRO A 139 -8.56 5.81 -6.86
N MET A 140 -7.28 5.49 -7.05
CA MET A 140 -6.72 5.20 -8.37
C MET A 140 -7.24 3.88 -8.93
N HIS A 141 -7.45 2.89 -8.07
CA HIS A 141 -7.77 1.51 -8.46
C HIS A 141 -9.17 1.38 -9.05
N THR A 142 -9.37 0.34 -9.86
CA THR A 142 -10.63 0.06 -10.56
C THR A 142 -11.76 -0.25 -9.58
N LEU A 143 -11.47 -1.01 -8.53
CA LEU A 143 -12.40 -1.34 -7.46
C LEU A 143 -11.77 -0.97 -6.11
N ALA A 144 -12.56 -0.34 -5.25
CA ALA A 144 -12.20 -0.07 -3.86
C ALA A 144 -13.45 -0.07 -2.99
N GLU A 145 -13.30 -0.43 -1.71
CA GLU A 145 -14.36 -0.30 -0.72
C GLU A 145 -14.27 1.06 -0.02
N PHE A 146 -15.41 1.67 0.25
CA PHE A 146 -15.59 2.85 1.08
C PHE A 146 -16.29 2.46 2.38
N SER A 147 -15.95 3.17 3.47
CA SER A 147 -16.79 3.15 4.67
C SER A 147 -18.11 3.88 4.41
N GLU A 148 -19.11 3.62 5.25
CA GLU A 148 -20.39 4.31 5.19
C GLU A 148 -20.22 5.84 5.28
N GLU A 149 -19.33 6.31 6.16
CA GLU A 149 -19.03 7.73 6.32
C GLU A 149 -18.39 8.33 5.07
N GLN A 150 -17.47 7.60 4.42
CA GLN A 150 -16.86 8.03 3.16
C GLN A 150 -17.91 8.15 2.04
N PHE A 151 -18.84 7.21 1.97
CA PHE A 151 -19.95 7.25 1.02
C PHE A 151 -20.87 8.45 1.27
N HIS A 152 -21.34 8.65 2.50
CA HIS A 152 -22.23 9.77 2.83
C HIS A 152 -21.56 11.12 2.56
N ALA A 153 -20.30 11.30 2.96
CA ALA A 153 -19.54 12.51 2.68
C ALA A 153 -19.40 12.81 1.17
N LEU A 154 -19.30 11.76 0.34
CA LEU A 154 -19.25 11.87 -1.11
C LEU A 154 -20.61 12.32 -1.68
N VAL A 155 -21.70 11.67 -1.25
CA VAL A 155 -23.06 11.95 -1.72
C VAL A 155 -23.53 13.34 -1.28
N GLU A 156 -23.25 13.74 -0.04
CA GLU A 156 -23.60 15.06 0.52
C GLU A 156 -22.75 16.20 -0.05
N GLY A 157 -21.61 15.89 -0.67
CA GLY A 157 -20.75 16.89 -1.32
C GLY A 157 -19.74 17.56 -0.39
N ALA A 158 -19.60 17.06 0.84
CA ALA A 158 -18.53 17.45 1.74
C ALA A 158 -17.14 17.11 1.18
N GLY A 159 -17.04 16.11 0.29
CA GLY A 159 -15.84 15.85 -0.51
C GLY A 159 -14.59 15.74 0.36
N LEU A 160 -14.61 14.85 1.35
CA LEU A 160 -13.43 14.62 2.18
C LEU A 160 -12.28 14.17 1.27
N PRO A 161 -11.06 14.73 1.43
CA PRO A 161 -9.88 14.20 0.76
C PRO A 161 -9.76 12.73 1.13
N ILE A 162 -9.63 11.85 0.15
CA ILE A 162 -9.31 10.47 0.45
C ILE A 162 -7.92 10.47 1.06
N VAL A 163 -7.86 10.25 2.37
CA VAL A 163 -6.68 9.63 2.95
C VAL A 163 -6.63 8.27 2.26
N PRO A 164 -5.59 7.93 1.50
CA PRO A 164 -5.52 6.63 0.85
C PRO A 164 -5.80 5.59 1.92
N SER A 165 -6.87 4.81 1.74
CA SER A 165 -6.97 3.51 2.38
C SER A 165 -5.62 2.86 2.08
N GLN A 166 -4.85 2.57 3.14
CA GLN A 166 -3.64 1.78 3.00
C GLN A 166 -4.07 0.59 2.16
N ALA A 167 -3.52 0.46 0.95
CA ALA A 167 -3.70 -0.75 0.17
C ALA A 167 -3.50 -1.90 1.16
N PRO A 168 -4.39 -2.92 1.20
CA PRO A 168 -4.23 -3.99 2.16
C PRO A 168 -2.78 -4.42 2.09
N GLU A 169 -2.07 -4.22 3.22
CA GLU A 169 -0.69 -4.65 3.38
C GLU A 169 -0.66 -6.05 2.78
N PRO A 170 0.27 -6.34 1.83
CA PRO A 170 0.37 -7.69 1.30
C PRO A 170 0.37 -8.61 2.51
N ILE A 171 -0.56 -9.58 2.55
CA ILE A 171 -0.76 -10.43 3.72
C ILE A 171 0.62 -10.94 4.12
N GLU A 172 1.15 -10.37 5.21
CA GLU A 172 2.49 -10.70 5.67
C GLU A 172 2.47 -12.19 5.96
N ASP A 173 3.47 -12.91 5.44
CA ASP A 173 3.67 -14.31 5.82
C ASP A 173 3.71 -14.34 7.36
N PRO A 174 2.75 -15.01 8.03
CA PRO A 174 2.69 -15.04 9.49
C PRO A 174 4.02 -15.49 10.12
N ASN A 175 4.80 -16.31 9.39
CA ASN A 175 6.12 -16.76 9.83
C ASN A 175 7.20 -15.67 9.66
N ALA A 176 7.11 -14.84 8.62
CA ALA A 176 8.01 -13.70 8.45
C ALA A 176 7.79 -12.65 9.55
N PHE A 177 6.53 -12.42 9.93
CA PHE A 177 6.17 -11.50 11.03
C PHE A 177 6.77 -11.92 12.38
N VAL A 178 6.82 -13.23 12.68
CA VAL A 178 7.47 -13.74 13.91
C VAL A 178 8.97 -13.45 13.91
N LEU A 179 9.65 -13.62 12.77
CA LEU A 179 11.09 -13.35 12.67
C LEU A 179 11.38 -11.84 12.76
N GLU A 180 10.54 -11.01 12.16
CA GLU A 180 10.68 -9.56 12.20
C GLU A 180 10.37 -8.95 13.58
N LYS A 181 9.60 -9.65 14.43
CA LYS A 181 9.42 -9.27 15.84
C LYS A 181 10.75 -9.20 16.59
N TYR A 182 11.72 -10.03 16.23
CA TYR A 182 13.04 -10.12 16.86
C TYR A 182 14.14 -9.43 16.06
N LEU A 183 13.78 -8.59 15.06
CA LEU A 183 14.77 -7.95 14.19
C LEU A 183 15.78 -7.11 14.98
N GLU A 184 15.30 -6.30 15.93
CA GLU A 184 16.17 -5.44 16.73
C GLU A 184 17.14 -6.24 17.59
N ASP A 185 16.63 -7.19 18.38
CA ASP A 185 17.45 -8.11 19.19
C ASP A 185 18.47 -8.85 18.33
N PHE A 186 18.09 -9.27 17.13
CA PHE A 186 18.99 -9.93 16.19
C PHE A 186 20.09 -8.98 15.71
N VAL A 187 19.75 -7.74 15.36
CA VAL A 187 20.72 -6.73 14.93
C VAL A 187 21.70 -6.40 16.05
N VAL A 188 21.21 -6.19 17.27
CA VAL A 188 22.03 -5.91 18.46
C VAL A 188 22.94 -7.09 18.80
N SER A 189 22.40 -8.31 18.84
CA SER A 189 23.16 -9.52 19.17
C SER A 189 24.25 -9.85 18.14
N ASN A 190 24.10 -9.38 16.90
CA ASN A 190 25.04 -9.63 15.80
C ASN A 190 25.72 -8.34 15.30
N PHE A 191 25.69 -7.25 16.10
CA PHE A 191 26.02 -5.91 15.64
C PHE A 191 27.41 -5.81 15.01
N ALA A 192 28.43 -6.33 15.70
CA ALA A 192 29.81 -6.33 15.21
C ALA A 192 29.95 -7.07 13.88
N THR A 193 29.20 -8.16 13.67
CA THR A 193 29.21 -8.94 12.43
C THR A 193 28.49 -8.20 11.30
N ILE A 194 27.30 -7.68 11.56
CA ILE A 194 26.47 -6.96 10.57
C ILE A 194 27.21 -5.72 10.06
N PHE A 195 27.82 -4.97 10.96
CA PHE A 195 28.55 -3.74 10.64
C PHE A 195 30.05 -3.95 10.44
N LYS A 196 30.53 -5.19 10.44
CA LYS A 196 31.96 -5.54 10.24
C LYS A 196 32.91 -4.76 11.16
N GLY A 197 32.46 -4.43 12.37
CA GLY A 197 33.19 -3.60 13.33
C GLY A 197 33.34 -2.13 12.96
N GLU A 198 32.70 -1.66 11.88
CA GLU A 198 32.71 -0.24 11.47
C GLU A 198 31.86 0.63 12.39
N LEU A 199 30.83 0.06 13.00
CA LEU A 199 29.99 0.69 14.01
C LEU A 199 30.12 -0.04 15.34
N LYS A 200 30.00 0.70 16.43
CA LYS A 200 29.83 0.18 17.80
C LYS A 200 28.55 0.74 18.40
N ILE A 201 27.86 -0.08 19.18
CA ILE A 201 26.74 0.39 20.00
C ILE A 201 27.28 1.47 20.95
N PHE A 202 26.56 2.58 21.06
CA PHE A 202 26.94 3.65 21.98
C PHE A 202 26.74 3.18 23.43
N GLU A 203 27.55 3.65 24.36
CA GLU A 203 27.34 3.42 25.79
C GLU A 203 27.42 4.80 26.44
N ASP A 204 26.34 5.22 27.12
CA ASP A 204 26.38 6.47 27.87
C ASP A 204 27.09 6.29 29.21
N ALA A 205 27.43 7.41 29.86
CA ALA A 205 28.20 7.40 31.11
C ALA A 205 27.47 6.71 32.27
N ASP A 206 26.15 6.55 32.16
CA ASP A 206 25.28 5.90 33.16
C ASP A 206 25.07 4.40 32.87
N GLY A 207 25.61 3.90 31.75
CA GLY A 207 25.52 2.50 31.34
C GLY A 207 24.14 2.10 30.80
N ASN A 208 23.35 3.05 30.30
CA ASN A 208 22.05 2.74 29.71
C ASN A 208 22.20 1.95 28.41
N ASP A 209 21.22 1.07 28.16
CA ASP A 209 21.15 0.30 26.94
C ASP A 209 20.87 1.23 25.75
N SER A 210 21.73 1.17 24.73
CA SER A 210 21.54 1.92 23.49
C SER A 210 20.65 1.21 22.49
N GLN A 211 20.14 0.03 22.86
CA GLN A 211 18.90 -0.51 22.31
C GLN A 211 17.71 0.23 22.93
N GLN A 212 16.80 0.74 22.09
CA GLN A 212 15.66 1.57 22.52
C GLN A 212 16.10 2.77 23.36
N TYR A 213 17.16 3.46 22.92
CA TYR A 213 17.77 4.58 23.65
C TYR A 213 16.73 5.67 23.94
N ALA A 214 16.50 5.90 25.23
CA ALA A 214 15.42 6.77 25.70
C ALA A 214 15.72 8.24 25.44
N THR A 215 14.74 8.96 24.87
CA THR A 215 14.77 10.42 24.70
C THR A 215 13.44 11.03 25.10
N ASP A 216 13.39 12.35 25.27
CA ASP A 216 12.15 13.09 25.54
C ASP A 216 11.20 13.20 24.33
N ILE A 217 11.64 12.73 23.15
CA ILE A 217 10.86 12.74 21.90
C ILE A 217 10.57 11.33 21.36
N GLY A 218 10.75 10.31 22.20
CA GLY A 218 10.55 8.89 21.89
C GLY A 218 11.86 8.10 21.80
N PRO A 219 11.81 6.77 21.86
CA PRO A 219 13.01 5.94 21.81
C PRO A 219 13.63 5.93 20.41
N ILE A 220 14.95 5.88 20.37
CA ILE A 220 15.75 5.57 19.19
C ILE A 220 15.99 4.06 19.18
N ASP A 221 15.68 3.36 18.09
CA ASP A 221 15.79 1.88 18.07
C ASP A 221 17.22 1.42 18.43
N ILE A 222 18.24 1.97 17.75
CA ILE A 222 19.64 1.74 18.12
C ILE A 222 20.46 3.01 17.94
N LEU A 223 21.19 3.42 18.98
CA LEU A 223 22.20 4.48 18.92
C LEU A 223 23.61 3.88 18.87
N ALA A 224 24.39 4.31 17.88
CA ALA A 224 25.73 3.79 17.63
C ALA A 224 26.75 4.92 17.37
N VAL A 225 28.02 4.55 17.34
CA VAL A 225 29.16 5.42 17.00
C VAL A 225 30.01 4.74 15.94
N GLU A 226 30.47 5.52 14.96
CA GLU A 226 31.50 5.12 14.01
C GLU A 226 32.89 5.45 14.58
N PRO A 227 33.69 4.47 15.04
CA PRO A 227 34.92 4.76 15.79
C PRO A 227 35.99 5.52 15.00
N LYS A 228 35.95 5.45 13.66
CA LYS A 228 36.94 6.11 12.79
C LYS A 228 36.77 7.62 12.74
N SER A 229 35.52 8.10 12.82
CA SER A 229 35.19 9.52 12.69
C SER A 229 34.61 10.11 13.97
N GLU A 230 34.33 9.26 14.96
CA GLU A 230 33.59 9.59 16.18
C GLU A 230 32.18 10.16 15.89
N SER A 231 31.64 9.89 14.71
CA SER A 231 30.28 10.29 14.35
C SER A 231 29.26 9.40 15.03
N PHE A 232 28.18 9.99 15.53
CA PHE A 232 27.01 9.24 15.96
C PHE A 232 26.23 8.71 14.77
N VAL A 233 25.64 7.53 14.91
CA VAL A 233 24.79 6.87 13.93
C VAL A 233 23.47 6.50 14.59
N VAL A 234 22.40 7.18 14.19
CA VAL A 234 21.03 6.85 14.58
C VAL A 234 20.52 5.78 13.63
N ILE A 235 20.15 4.61 14.15
CA ILE A 235 19.66 3.49 13.35
C ILE A 235 18.17 3.32 13.62
N GLU A 236 17.37 3.31 12.57
CA GLU A 236 15.91 3.10 12.61
C GLU A 236 15.56 1.83 11.85
N LEU A 237 14.83 0.92 12.49
CA LEU A 237 14.45 -0.38 11.95
C LEU A 237 12.98 -0.35 11.49
N LYS A 238 12.71 -0.86 10.28
CA LYS A 238 11.35 -1.06 9.77
C LYS A 238 11.16 -2.50 9.33
N LYS A 239 10.12 -3.15 9.87
CA LYS A 239 9.77 -4.55 9.60
C LYS A 239 9.37 -4.74 8.14
N GLY A 240 8.41 -3.95 7.67
CA GLY A 240 7.93 -3.97 6.29
C GLY A 240 8.49 -2.85 5.39
N ARG A 241 7.70 -2.50 4.37
CA ARG A 241 8.02 -1.41 3.44
C ARG A 241 7.98 -0.06 4.18
N PRO A 242 9.10 0.68 4.26
CA PRO A 242 9.12 1.99 4.91
C PRO A 242 8.44 3.03 4.02
N SER A 243 7.55 3.85 4.59
CA SER A 243 7.09 5.07 3.92
C SER A 243 8.09 6.21 4.13
N ASP A 244 7.93 7.30 3.38
CA ASP A 244 8.65 8.57 3.54
C ASP A 244 8.57 9.15 4.98
N GLN A 245 7.61 8.71 5.78
CA GLN A 245 7.51 9.09 7.20
C GLN A 245 8.76 8.71 8.02
N VAL A 246 9.47 7.64 7.65
CA VAL A 246 10.70 7.23 8.34
C VAL A 246 11.79 8.29 8.27
N ILE A 247 11.82 9.08 7.18
CA ILE A 247 12.78 10.16 7.00
C ILE A 247 12.53 11.28 8.01
N GLY A 248 11.26 11.66 8.23
CA GLY A 248 10.92 12.63 9.27
C GLY A 248 11.29 12.14 10.67
N GLN A 249 11.08 10.84 10.93
CA GLN A 249 11.42 10.22 12.21
C GLN A 249 12.93 10.21 12.47
N ILE A 250 13.74 9.73 11.52
CA ILE A 250 15.19 9.66 11.70
C ILE A 250 15.82 11.05 11.78
N LEU A 251 15.35 12.02 10.96
CA LEU A 251 15.83 13.41 11.03
C LEU A 251 15.56 14.04 12.40
N ARG A 252 14.38 13.76 12.97
CA ARG A 252 14.02 14.22 14.32
C ARG A 252 15.00 13.68 15.37
N TYR A 253 15.30 12.39 15.34
CA TYR A 253 16.26 11.77 16.26
C TYR A 253 17.70 12.24 16.04
N MET A 254 18.13 12.37 14.79
CA MET A 254 19.45 12.92 14.46
C MET A 254 19.63 14.34 14.99
N GLY A 255 18.59 15.18 14.85
CA GLY A 255 18.59 16.53 15.40
C GLY A 255 18.69 16.56 16.92
N TRP A 256 18.01 15.62 17.58
CA TRP A 256 18.08 15.46 19.03
C TRP A 256 19.46 15.02 19.51
N VAL A 257 20.05 13.99 18.90
CA VAL A 257 21.40 13.49 19.21
C VAL A 257 22.43 14.60 19.00
N LYS A 258 22.31 15.34 17.89
CA LYS A 258 23.19 16.47 17.59
C LYS A 258 23.16 17.55 18.67
N LYS A 259 21.98 17.80 19.25
CA LYS A 259 21.79 18.86 20.25
C LYS A 259 22.20 18.43 21.66
N ASN A 260 21.97 17.17 22.02
CA ASN A 260 22.05 16.72 23.42
C ASN A 260 23.26 15.83 23.72
N ILE A 261 23.83 15.16 22.72
CA ILE A 261 24.92 14.18 22.92
C ILE A 261 26.22 14.61 22.24
N CYS A 262 26.14 15.17 21.02
CA CYS A 262 27.34 15.54 20.28
C CYS A 262 28.12 16.69 20.93
N SER A 263 29.45 16.54 20.95
CA SER A 263 30.38 17.64 21.20
C SER A 263 30.63 18.46 19.92
N ASP A 264 31.18 19.66 20.07
CA ASP A 264 31.48 20.55 18.94
C ASP A 264 32.34 19.84 17.87
N GLY A 265 31.81 19.79 16.64
CA GLY A 265 32.48 19.17 15.49
C GLY A 265 32.13 17.71 15.22
N GLN A 266 31.45 17.01 16.14
CA GLN A 266 30.95 15.65 15.88
C GLN A 266 29.77 15.66 14.91
N ALA A 267 29.77 14.73 13.95
CA ALA A 267 28.69 14.57 12.99
C ALA A 267 27.67 13.53 13.47
N VAL A 268 26.44 13.65 12.95
CA VAL A 268 25.37 12.66 13.14
C VAL A 268 24.95 12.14 11.78
N LYS A 269 24.91 10.81 11.66
CA LYS A 269 24.45 10.07 10.49
C LYS A 269 23.17 9.32 10.83
N GLY A 270 22.33 9.11 9.84
CA GLY A 270 21.16 8.25 9.92
C GLY A 270 21.39 6.96 9.13
N LEU A 271 20.87 5.85 9.64
CA LEU A 271 20.80 4.59 8.92
C LEU A 271 19.40 4.00 9.07
N VAL A 272 18.66 3.90 7.96
CA VAL A 272 17.40 3.16 7.94
C VAL A 272 17.66 1.73 7.48
N ILE A 273 17.17 0.75 8.23
CA ILE A 273 17.23 -0.67 7.86
C ILE A 273 15.81 -1.18 7.67
N CYS A 274 15.50 -1.69 6.47
CA CYS A 274 14.16 -2.13 6.12
C CYS A 274 14.17 -3.34 5.19
N ARG A 275 13.03 -4.00 4.98
CA ARG A 275 12.98 -5.21 4.15
C ARG A 275 12.94 -4.90 2.66
N ASP A 276 12.01 -4.04 2.26
CA ASP A 276 11.69 -3.79 0.86
C ASP A 276 11.93 -2.34 0.45
N PRO A 277 12.36 -2.09 -0.80
CA PRO A 277 12.47 -0.74 -1.33
C PRO A 277 11.08 -0.08 -1.51
N ASP A 278 11.04 1.22 -1.21
CA ASP A 278 9.91 2.11 -1.48
C ASP A 278 10.36 3.30 -2.35
N PRO A 279 9.72 3.54 -3.52
CA PRO A 279 9.97 4.73 -4.33
C PRO A 279 9.79 6.05 -3.56
N LYS A 280 8.83 6.15 -2.64
CA LYS A 280 8.61 7.35 -1.82
C LYS A 280 9.80 7.63 -0.91
N LEU A 281 10.32 6.58 -0.27
CA LEU A 281 11.53 6.67 0.54
C LEU A 281 12.71 7.14 -0.32
N SER A 282 12.85 6.58 -1.53
CA SER A 282 13.93 6.94 -2.46
C SER A 282 13.90 8.43 -2.81
N TYR A 283 12.74 8.98 -3.15
CA TYR A 283 12.59 10.41 -3.43
C TYR A 283 12.85 11.28 -2.19
N ALA A 284 12.42 10.86 -1.00
CA ALA A 284 12.67 11.60 0.22
C ALA A 284 14.17 11.65 0.56
N LEU A 285 14.89 10.53 0.37
CA LEU A 285 16.34 10.44 0.61
C LEU A 285 17.15 11.37 -0.29
N GLU A 286 16.76 11.55 -1.55
CA GLU A 286 17.44 12.46 -2.49
C GLU A 286 17.53 13.90 -1.98
N MET A 287 16.62 14.30 -1.08
CA MET A 287 16.57 15.63 -0.48
C MET A 287 17.28 15.70 0.89
N THR A 288 17.91 14.62 1.32
CA THR A 288 18.62 14.54 2.60
C THR A 288 20.12 14.32 2.40
N THR A 289 20.90 14.66 3.43
CA THR A 289 22.33 14.35 3.49
C THR A 289 22.60 13.50 4.73
N ASN A 290 23.61 12.63 4.66
CA ASN A 290 24.05 11.79 5.77
C ASN A 290 23.01 10.78 6.28
N ILE A 291 22.07 10.35 5.44
CA ILE A 291 21.15 9.23 5.73
C ILE A 291 21.38 8.14 4.70
N ASP A 292 21.79 6.96 5.18
CA ASP A 292 21.92 5.76 4.36
C ASP A 292 20.72 4.83 4.57
N VAL A 293 20.44 4.00 3.57
CA VAL A 293 19.44 2.93 3.66
C VAL A 293 20.06 1.59 3.32
N ARG A 294 19.78 0.59 4.14
CA ARG A 294 20.16 -0.80 3.90
C ARG A 294 18.92 -1.69 3.91
N TYR A 295 18.95 -2.71 3.07
CA TYR A 295 17.89 -3.69 2.98
C TYR A 295 18.32 -5.01 3.62
N TYR A 296 17.44 -5.62 4.42
CA TYR A 296 17.67 -6.95 4.97
C TYR A 296 16.75 -7.99 4.30
N SER A 297 17.19 -9.24 4.31
CA SER A 297 16.38 -10.38 3.88
C SER A 297 16.57 -11.54 4.85
N VAL A 298 15.50 -12.32 5.06
CA VAL A 298 15.51 -13.49 5.92
C VAL A 298 15.35 -14.74 5.06
N SER A 299 16.23 -15.73 5.22
CA SER A 299 16.19 -17.00 4.49
C SER A 299 16.40 -18.16 5.45
N PHE A 300 15.41 -19.04 5.58
CA PHE A 300 15.51 -20.29 6.33
C PHE A 300 15.54 -21.48 5.37
N LYS A 301 16.49 -22.41 5.55
CA LYS A 301 16.60 -23.64 4.74
C LYS A 301 16.93 -24.82 5.64
N LEU A 302 16.04 -25.80 5.70
CA LEU A 302 16.35 -27.13 6.24
C LEU A 302 17.18 -27.91 5.22
N ARG A 303 18.12 -28.70 5.72
CA ARG A 303 18.88 -29.65 4.91
C ARG A 303 18.73 -31.02 5.55
N GLU A 304 18.53 -32.03 4.73
CA GLU A 304 18.51 -33.42 5.18
C GLU A 304 19.90 -33.83 5.67
N ALA A 305 19.92 -34.71 6.67
CA ALA A 305 21.14 -35.40 7.05
C ALA A 305 21.60 -36.25 5.85
N PRO A 306 22.88 -36.17 5.45
CA PRO A 306 23.40 -36.97 4.34
C PRO A 306 23.30 -38.48 4.61
#